data_AF-A0A9D5S5D3-F1
#
_entry.id   AF-A0A9D5S5D3-F1
#
_cell.length_a   1.000
_cell.length_b   1.000
_cell.length_c   1.000
_cell.angle_alpha   90.00
_cell.angle_beta   90.00
_cell.angle_gamma   90.00
#
_symmetry.space_group_name_H-M   'P 1'
#
loop_
_entity.id
_entity.type
_entity.pdbx_description
1 polymer ?
#
loop_
_entity_poly.entity_id
_entity_poly.type
_entity_poly.pdbx_seq_one_letter_code
_entity_poly.pdbx_strand_id
1 'polypeptide(L)' 'MIQSEGGMLTIQGADDGTPIGVYSVNGTQVGSAVSSNGQATVSTTLQSGSVAIVRIRDRGIKVVVR' A
#
# COMPACT_ATOMS: atom_id res chain seq x y z
N MET A 1 -4.22 1.66 -9.76
CA MET A 1 -5.01 2.56 -8.88
C MET A 1 -4.75 2.18 -7.44
N ILE A 2 -4.74 3.14 -6.50
CA ILE A 2 -4.67 2.85 -5.06
C ILE A 2 -5.84 3.52 -4.36
N GLN A 3 -6.59 2.76 -3.57
CA GLN A 3 -7.68 3.23 -2.72
C GLN A 3 -7.33 3.01 -1.26
N SER A 4 -7.82 3.88 -0.39
CA SER A 4 -7.67 3.77 1.06
C SER A 4 -9.02 3.89 1.74
N GLU A 5 -9.28 2.99 2.68
CA GLU A 5 -10.45 3.03 3.56
C GLU A 5 -10.13 2.37 4.90
N GLY A 6 -10.25 3.12 6.00
CA GLY A 6 -10.15 2.57 7.36
C GLY A 6 -8.80 1.93 7.68
N GLY A 7 -7.70 2.47 7.14
CA GLY A 7 -6.35 1.91 7.30
C GLY A 7 -6.04 0.71 6.39
N MET A 8 -6.99 0.32 5.54
CA MET A 8 -6.79 -0.69 4.50
C MET A 8 -6.48 -0.02 3.16
N LEU A 9 -5.44 -0.50 2.49
CA LEU A 9 -5.05 -0.04 1.16
C LEU A 9 -5.33 -1.12 0.13
N THR A 10 -6.09 -0.79 -0.91
CA THR A 10 -6.34 -1.67 -2.05
C THR A 10 -5.56 -1.15 -3.25
N ILE A 11 -4.64 -1.97 -3.74
CA ILE A 11 -3.78 -1.67 -4.88
C ILE A 11 -4.26 -2.53 -6.06
N GLN A 12 -4.54 -1.90 -7.20
CA GLN A 12 -4.98 -2.57 -8.42
C GLN A 12 -4.06 -2.23 -9.59
N GLY A 13 -3.82 -3.22 -10.45
CA GLY A 13 -2.99 -3.12 -11.65
C GLY A 13 -1.51 -3.47 -11.41
N ALA A 14 -1.19 -4.16 -10.32
CA ALA A 14 0.15 -4.75 -10.13
C ALA A 14 0.13 -6.20 -10.63
N ASP A 15 1.15 -6.62 -11.38
CA ASP A 15 1.22 -7.99 -11.90
C ASP A 15 1.23 -9.01 -10.76
N ASP A 16 0.70 -10.20 -11.02
CA ASP A 16 0.65 -11.29 -10.04
C ASP A 16 2.05 -11.67 -9.55
N GLY A 17 2.14 -11.98 -8.25
CA GLY A 17 3.41 -12.24 -7.59
C GLY A 17 4.22 -10.97 -7.27
N THR A 18 3.75 -9.78 -7.64
CA THR A 18 4.47 -8.54 -7.30
C THR A 18 4.38 -8.25 -5.80
N PRO A 19 5.52 -8.12 -5.10
CA PRO A 19 5.51 -7.71 -3.70
C PRO A 19 5.16 -6.23 -3.57
N ILE A 20 4.28 -5.92 -2.63
CA ILE A 20 3.86 -4.57 -2.28
C ILE A 20 4.19 -4.32 -0.82
N GLY A 21 4.94 -3.26 -0.55
CA GLY A 21 5.25 -2.79 0.79
C GLY A 21 4.59 -1.45 1.06
N VAL A 22 4.08 -1.24 2.27
CA VAL A 22 3.53 0.04 2.70
C VAL A 22 4.36 0.56 3.86
N TYR A 23 4.81 1.82 3.75
CA TYR A 23 5.70 2.45 4.69
C TYR A 23 5.10 3.75 5.22
N SER A 24 5.36 4.06 6.49
CA SER A 24 5.13 5.39 7.04
C SER A 24 6.12 6.39 6.43
N VAL A 25 5.85 7.69 6.60
CA VAL A 25 6.77 8.75 6.16
C VAL A 25 8.16 8.70 6.82
N ASN A 26 8.26 8.03 7.98
CA ASN A 26 9.52 7.81 8.68
C ASN A 26 10.32 6.62 8.13
N GLY A 27 9.81 5.94 7.10
CA GLY A 27 10.46 4.79 6.47
C GLY A 27 10.19 3.44 7.15
N THR A 28 9.37 3.40 8.21
CA THR A 28 8.97 2.15 8.88
C THR A 28 7.94 1.41 8.03
N GLN A 29 8.15 0.12 7.77
CA GLN A 29 7.16 -0.71 7.09
C GLN A 29 5.98 -1.00 8.04
N VAL A 30 4.77 -0.68 7.58
CA VAL A 30 3.52 -0.81 8.36
C VAL A 30 2.56 -1.85 7.77
N GLY A 31 2.92 -2.43 6.62
CA GLY A 31 2.16 -3.49 5.98
C GLY A 31 2.86 -4.03 4.72
N SER A 32 2.41 -5.20 4.27
CA SER A 32 2.82 -5.80 3.01
C SER A 32 1.77 -6.76 2.48
N ALA A 33 1.77 -6.95 1.16
CA ALA A 33 1.03 -8.01 0.48
C ALA A 33 1.76 -8.43 -0.79
N VAL A 34 1.28 -9.51 -1.40
CA VAL A 34 1.69 -9.92 -2.75
C VAL A 34 0.45 -9.79 -3.64
N SER A 35 0.61 -9.16 -4.79
CA SER A 35 -0.48 -9.03 -5.77
C SER A 35 -0.91 -10.40 -6.28
N SER A 36 -2.21 -10.62 -6.38
CA SER A 36 -2.85 -11.81 -6.94
C SER A 36 -4.09 -11.40 -7.72
N ASN A 37 -4.25 -11.92 -8.94
CA ASN A 37 -5.28 -11.50 -9.90
C ASN A 37 -5.31 -9.98 -10.13
N GLY A 38 -4.14 -9.35 -10.23
CA GLY A 38 -4.00 -7.91 -10.48
C GLY A 38 -4.31 -7.01 -9.28
N GLN A 39 -4.54 -7.57 -8.09
CA GLN A 39 -4.92 -6.83 -6.89
C GLN A 39 -4.12 -7.26 -5.66
N ALA A 40 -3.83 -6.32 -4.78
CA ALA A 40 -3.36 -6.60 -3.43
C ALA A 40 -4.09 -5.73 -2.41
N THR A 41 -4.41 -6.30 -1.26
CA THR A 41 -4.97 -5.58 -0.12
C THR A 41 -4.00 -5.62 1.03
N VAL A 42 -3.67 -4.45 1.58
CA VAL A 42 -2.72 -4.29 2.68
C VAL A 42 -3.44 -3.65 3.85
N SER A 43 -3.50 -4.36 4.98
CA SER A 43 -3.89 -3.77 6.25
C SER A 43 -2.70 -3.00 6.84
N THR A 44 -2.96 -1.81 7.37
CA THR A 44 -1.93 -0.96 7.98
C THR A 44 -2.39 -0.48 9.35
N THR A 45 -1.45 -0.09 10.19
CA THR A 45 -1.75 0.58 11.47
C THR A 45 -1.89 2.10 11.32
N LEU A 46 -1.95 2.62 10.09
CA LEU A 46 -2.02 4.06 9.84
C LEU A 46 -3.45 4.57 10.03
N GLN A 47 -3.57 5.72 10.66
CA GLN A 47 -4.85 6.38 10.88
C GLN A 47 -5.25 7.21 9.65
N SER A 48 -6.55 7.45 9.48
CA SER A 48 -7.06 8.39 8.48
C SER A 48 -6.37 9.76 8.62
N GLY A 49 -6.03 10.37 7.48
CA GLY A 49 -5.22 11.59 7.39
C GLY A 49 -3.70 11.35 7.36
N SER A 50 -3.22 10.14 7.66
CA SER A 50 -1.79 9.80 7.54
C SER A 50 -1.34 9.77 6.08
N VAL A 51 -0.05 9.98 5.83
CA VAL A 51 0.57 9.73 4.52
C VAL A 51 1.32 8.40 4.57
N ALA A 52 1.04 7.54 3.59
CA ALA A 52 1.74 6.29 3.35
C ALA A 52 2.58 6.38 2.08
N ILE A 53 3.70 5.65 2.05
CA ILE A 53 4.48 5.38 0.85
C ILE A 53 4.24 3.92 0.47
N VAL A 54 3.52 3.70 -0.62
CA VAL A 54 3.32 2.37 -1.20
C VAL A 54 4.46 2.10 -2.17
N ARG A 55 5.25 1.05 -1.91
CA ARG A 55 6.29 0.56 -2.83
C ARG A 55 5.76 -0.63 -3.63
N ILE A 56 5.84 -0.50 -4.95
CA ILE A 56 5.52 -1.56 -5.91
C ILE A 56 6.80 -1.74 -6.74
N ARG A 57 7.52 -2.84 -6.52
CA ARG A 57 8.88 -3.04 -7.06
C ARG A 57 9.82 -1.88 -6.68
N ASP A 58 10.33 -1.16 -7.68
CA ASP A 58 11.24 -0.03 -7.58
C ASP A 58 10.52 1.34 -7.47
N ARG A 59 9.19 1.36 -7.60
CA ARG A 59 8.38 2.59 -7.61
C ARG A 59 7.76 2.86 -6.26
N GLY A 60 7.91 4.08 -5.76
CA GLY A 60 7.23 4.59 -4.56
C GLY A 60 6.10 5.55 -4.92
N ILE A 61 4.92 5.33 -4.37
CA ILE A 61 3.73 6.17 -4.57
C ILE A 61 3.26 6.70 -3.23
N LYS A 62 3.07 8.02 -3.12
CA LYS A 62 2.50 8.65 -1.91
C LYS A 62 0.98 8.57 -1.95
N VAL A 63 0.38 8.16 -0.84
CA VAL A 63 -1.08 8.01 -0.70
C VAL A 63 -1.50 8.62 0.63
N VAL A 64 -2.59 9.39 0.62
CA VAL A 64 -3.25 9.84 1.86
C VAL A 64 -4.21 8.74 2.29
N VAL A 65 -4.00 8.24 3.51
CA VAL A 65 -4.88 7.24 4.12
C VAL A 65 -6.20 7.94 4.45
N ARG A 66 -7.31 7.33 4.03
CA ARG A 66 -8.68 7.76 4.34
C ARG A 66 -9.36 6.71 5.20
#